data_AF-A0A935P217-F1
#
_entry.id   AF-A0A935P217-F1
#
_cell.length_a   1.000
_cell.length_b   1.000
_cell.length_c   1.000
_cell.angle_alpha   90.00
_cell.angle_beta   90.00
_cell.angle_gamma   90.00
#
_symmetry.space_group_name_H-M   'P 1'
#
loop_
_entity.id
_entity.type
_entity.pdbx_description
1 polymer ?
#
loop_
_entity_poly.entity_id
_entity_poly.type
_entity_poly.pdbx_seq_one_letter_code
_entity_poly.pdbx_strand_id
1 'polypeptide(L)'
;MARLQSVVTALIELRISSSLIEVDRALAQWRAGELGALAAHGALLKHAARCERTVERVGAAAGDRPEGILRDAVDAGILEETAFVALVGKPSAEISPAESLRDEESDGPNKRRAVEALLERGPVLLHLDARHPGVELPEHLRGNARLVLRFGYGLTPSIADLTVDDSRISGTLTFGGVPFLCKIPWAAMYAAMVEGEERGTVWPEDVPGDVLLAPADETEDAAGEAEGEGGGPQQEQPRPKRGSHLKLVD
;
A
#
# COMPACT_ATOMS: atom_id res chain seq x y z
N MET A 1 24.06 -27.73 -3.42
CA MET A 1 24.54 -26.44 -2.90
C MET A 1 24.83 -25.44 -4.03
N ALA A 2 25.90 -25.59 -4.83
CA ALA A 2 26.29 -24.59 -5.85
C ALA A 2 25.19 -24.26 -6.89
N ARG A 3 24.41 -25.26 -7.33
CA ARG A 3 23.34 -25.05 -8.32
C ARG A 3 22.13 -24.29 -7.77
N LEU A 4 21.74 -24.53 -6.52
CA LEU A 4 20.66 -23.78 -5.86
C LEU A 4 21.06 -22.32 -5.65
N GLN A 5 22.29 -22.07 -5.18
CA GLN A 5 22.82 -20.72 -5.02
C GLN A 5 22.82 -19.94 -6.34
N SER A 6 23.25 -20.57 -7.45
CA SER A 6 23.20 -19.94 -8.77
C SER A 6 21.79 -19.58 -9.22
N VAL A 7 20.81 -20.45 -8.94
CA VAL A 7 19.39 -20.19 -9.26
C VAL A 7 18.84 -19.04 -8.41
N VAL A 8 19.11 -19.05 -7.10
CA VAL A 8 18.74 -17.97 -6.16
C VAL A 8 19.30 -16.62 -6.63
N THR A 9 20.58 -16.57 -7.01
CA THR A 9 21.20 -15.35 -7.53
C THR A 9 20.53 -14.88 -8.81
N ALA A 10 20.28 -15.78 -9.78
CA ALA A 10 19.62 -15.41 -11.03
C ALA A 10 18.18 -14.90 -10.82
N LEU A 11 17.45 -15.45 -9.86
CA LEU A 11 16.11 -14.98 -9.47
C LEU A 11 16.17 -13.55 -8.90
N ILE A 12 17.12 -13.29 -8.00
CA ILE A 12 17.33 -11.96 -7.43
C ILE A 12 17.71 -10.96 -8.53
N GLU A 13 18.63 -11.32 -9.43
CA GLU A 13 19.04 -10.45 -10.55
C GLU A 13 17.87 -10.13 -11.48
N LEU A 14 17.07 -11.13 -11.86
CA LEU A 14 15.88 -10.92 -12.69
C LEU A 14 14.93 -9.92 -12.04
N ARG A 15 14.68 -10.07 -10.73
CA ARG A 15 13.76 -9.23 -9.96
C ARG A 15 14.25 -7.78 -9.85
N ILE A 16 15.52 -7.62 -9.48
CA ILE A 16 16.16 -6.30 -9.37
C ILE A 16 16.12 -5.62 -10.73
N SER A 17 16.44 -6.34 -11.81
CA SER A 17 16.44 -5.82 -13.18
C SER A 17 15.06 -5.32 -13.60
N SER A 18 13.99 -6.09 -13.37
CA SER A 18 12.63 -5.65 -13.68
C SER A 18 12.23 -4.40 -12.90
N SER A 19 12.69 -4.27 -11.65
CA SER A 19 12.39 -3.09 -10.85
C SER A 19 13.13 -1.81 -11.27
N LEU A 20 14.20 -1.91 -12.06
CA LEU A 20 14.94 -0.76 -12.59
C LEU A 20 14.12 0.02 -13.63
N ILE A 21 13.12 -0.60 -14.25
CA ILE A 21 12.26 0.04 -15.26
C ILE A 21 11.57 1.29 -14.67
N GLU A 22 11.09 1.19 -13.43
CA GLU A 22 10.44 2.32 -12.76
C GLU A 22 11.43 3.44 -12.38
N VAL A 23 12.67 3.08 -12.06
CA VAL A 23 13.74 4.06 -11.82
C VAL A 23 14.10 4.78 -13.12
N ASP A 24 14.27 4.05 -14.21
CA ASP A 24 14.61 4.63 -15.51
C ASP A 24 13.50 5.56 -16.00
N ARG A 25 12.23 5.16 -15.84
CA ARG A 25 11.07 6.01 -16.11
C ARG A 25 11.10 7.30 -15.28
N ALA A 26 11.30 7.20 -13.97
CA ALA A 26 11.34 8.37 -13.08
C ALA A 26 12.50 9.32 -13.44
N LEU A 27 13.67 8.77 -13.78
CA LEU A 27 14.82 9.55 -14.24
C LEU A 27 14.56 10.22 -15.59
N ALA A 28 13.88 9.55 -16.52
CA ALA A 28 13.50 10.12 -17.81
C ALA A 28 12.52 11.29 -17.63
N GLN A 29 11.49 11.13 -16.80
CA GLN A 29 10.51 12.19 -16.48
C GLN A 29 11.18 13.38 -15.79
N TRP A 30 12.13 13.14 -14.88
CA TRP A 30 12.91 14.21 -14.26
C TRP A 30 13.74 14.99 -15.27
N ARG A 31 14.43 14.29 -16.18
CA ARG A 31 15.22 14.94 -17.26
C ARG A 31 14.33 15.74 -18.22
N ALA A 32 13.08 15.31 -18.43
CA ALA A 32 12.08 16.03 -19.22
C ALA A 32 11.46 17.23 -18.49
N GLY A 33 11.69 17.38 -17.17
CA GLY A 33 11.08 18.41 -16.34
C GLY A 33 9.65 18.10 -15.88
N GLU A 34 9.16 16.88 -16.13
CA GLU A 34 7.83 16.40 -15.76
C GLU A 34 7.76 15.90 -14.30
N LEU A 35 8.92 15.59 -13.70
CA LEU A 35 9.04 15.11 -12.33
C LEU A 35 10.07 15.94 -11.56
N GLY A 36 9.76 16.32 -10.31
CA GLY A 36 10.69 17.01 -9.43
C GLY A 36 11.86 16.12 -8.97
N ALA A 37 13.01 16.73 -8.66
CA ALA A 37 14.22 16.01 -8.25
C ALA A 37 13.99 15.11 -7.02
N LEU A 38 13.17 15.56 -6.05
CA LEU A 38 12.88 14.79 -4.83
C LEU A 38 11.97 13.57 -5.11
N ALA A 39 11.03 13.65 -6.07
CA ALA A 39 10.23 12.48 -6.46
C ALA A 39 11.05 11.46 -7.26
N ALA A 40 11.95 11.93 -8.13
CA ALA A 40 12.91 11.06 -8.81
C ALA A 40 13.82 10.34 -7.79
N HIS A 41 14.30 11.06 -6.78
CA HIS A 41 15.07 10.47 -5.68
C HIS A 41 14.24 9.45 -4.88
N GLY A 42 12.96 9.75 -4.62
CA GLY A 42 12.03 8.80 -4.01
C GLY A 42 11.92 7.49 -4.78
N ALA A 43 11.86 7.54 -6.12
CA ALA A 43 11.85 6.33 -6.94
C ALA A 43 13.13 5.48 -6.77
N LEU A 44 14.31 6.11 -6.64
CA LEU A 44 15.56 5.40 -6.34
C LEU A 44 15.53 4.75 -4.95
N LEU A 45 15.06 5.47 -3.93
CA LEU A 45 14.95 4.93 -2.57
C LEU A 45 13.99 3.74 -2.50
N LYS A 46 12.85 3.83 -3.19
CA LYS A 46 11.89 2.72 -3.31
C LYS A 46 12.53 1.50 -3.97
N HIS A 47 13.30 1.70 -5.04
CA HIS A 47 14.03 0.61 -5.68
C HIS A 47 15.07 -0.02 -4.75
N ALA A 48 15.84 0.78 -4.01
CA ALA A 48 16.81 0.27 -3.04
C ALA A 48 16.13 -0.59 -1.95
N ALA A 49 15.05 -0.09 -1.35
CA ALA A 49 14.27 -0.83 -0.35
C ALA A 49 13.65 -2.12 -0.92
N ARG A 50 13.25 -2.13 -2.21
CA ARG A 50 12.77 -3.32 -2.90
C ARG A 50 13.89 -4.35 -3.12
N CYS A 51 15.12 -3.90 -3.42
CA CYS A 51 16.27 -4.78 -3.58
C CYS A 51 16.59 -5.50 -2.27
N GLU A 52 16.67 -4.78 -1.16
CA GLU A 52 16.95 -5.35 0.17
C GLU A 52 15.93 -6.43 0.53
N ARG A 53 14.63 -6.12 0.42
CA ARG A 53 13.56 -7.09 0.71
C ARG A 53 13.55 -8.28 -0.24
N THR A 54 13.85 -8.08 -1.52
CA THR A 54 13.96 -9.19 -2.49
C THR A 54 15.04 -10.16 -2.06
N VAL A 55 16.22 -9.66 -1.68
CA VAL A 55 17.32 -10.49 -1.21
C VAL A 55 16.93 -11.25 0.06
N GLU A 56 16.33 -10.57 1.02
CA GLU A 56 15.86 -11.19 2.27
C GLU A 56 14.82 -12.29 2.02
N ARG A 57 13.78 -11.99 1.23
CA ARG A 57 12.69 -12.94 0.93
C ARG A 57 13.15 -14.15 0.16
N VAL A 58 13.88 -13.95 -0.94
CA VAL A 58 14.37 -15.06 -1.77
C VAL A 58 15.40 -15.89 -0.97
N GLY A 59 16.23 -15.25 -0.15
CA GLY A 59 17.16 -15.91 0.76
C GLY A 59 16.46 -16.77 1.82
N ALA A 60 15.45 -16.22 2.51
CA ALA A 60 14.66 -16.94 3.51
C ALA A 60 13.90 -18.11 2.87
N ALA A 61 13.23 -17.88 1.74
CA ALA A 61 12.51 -18.92 1.02
C ALA A 61 13.43 -20.05 0.51
N ALA A 62 14.68 -19.74 0.14
CA ALA A 62 15.66 -20.76 -0.24
C ALA A 62 16.08 -21.66 0.94
N GLY A 63 16.04 -21.14 2.17
CA GLY A 63 16.27 -21.92 3.39
C GLY A 63 15.05 -22.75 3.79
N ASP A 64 13.86 -22.13 3.79
CA ASP A 64 12.64 -22.74 4.34
C ASP A 64 11.92 -23.65 3.33
N ARG A 65 11.91 -23.28 2.05
CA ARG A 65 11.15 -23.95 0.96
C ARG A 65 11.99 -24.05 -0.32
N PRO A 66 13.11 -24.79 -0.31
CA PRO A 66 14.04 -24.85 -1.44
C PRO A 66 13.41 -25.41 -2.74
N GLU A 67 12.50 -26.38 -2.64
CA GLU A 67 11.79 -26.92 -3.82
C GLU A 67 10.85 -25.87 -4.45
N GLY A 68 10.23 -25.02 -3.63
CA GLY A 68 9.39 -23.92 -4.10
C GLY A 68 10.18 -22.83 -4.82
N ILE A 69 11.42 -22.54 -4.38
CA ILE A 69 12.32 -21.62 -5.09
C ILE A 69 12.75 -22.17 -6.44
N LEU A 70 13.04 -23.47 -6.52
CA LEU A 70 13.35 -24.11 -7.79
C LEU A 70 12.12 -24.10 -8.72
N ARG A 71 10.91 -24.20 -8.17
CA ARG A 71 9.66 -24.08 -8.95
C ARG A 71 9.51 -22.66 -9.50
N ASP A 72 9.71 -21.64 -8.65
CA ASP A 72 9.71 -20.24 -9.07
C ASP A 72 10.72 -20.00 -10.22
N ALA A 73 11.89 -20.66 -10.18
CA ALA A 73 12.87 -20.59 -11.27
C ALA A 73 12.43 -21.26 -12.57
N VAL A 74 11.66 -22.34 -12.51
CA VAL A 74 11.04 -22.94 -13.70
C VAL A 74 10.02 -21.98 -14.30
N ASP A 75 9.16 -21.39 -13.47
CA ASP A 75 8.14 -20.43 -13.92
C ASP A 75 8.76 -19.18 -14.55
N ALA A 76 9.93 -18.75 -14.07
CA ALA A 76 10.70 -17.65 -14.64
C ALA A 76 11.52 -18.02 -15.88
N GLY A 77 11.53 -19.30 -16.30
CA GLY A 77 12.35 -19.78 -17.41
C GLY A 77 13.87 -19.78 -17.12
N ILE A 78 14.27 -19.65 -15.85
CA ILE A 78 15.68 -19.70 -15.41
C ILE A 78 16.14 -21.16 -15.28
N LEU A 79 15.23 -22.06 -14.92
CA LEU A 79 15.50 -23.49 -14.75
C LEU A 79 14.62 -24.32 -15.68
N GLU A 80 15.24 -25.20 -16.46
CA GLU A 80 14.52 -26.14 -17.32
C GLU A 80 13.79 -27.21 -16.50
N GLU A 81 12.60 -27.64 -16.95
CA GLU A 81 11.78 -28.66 -16.28
C GLU A 81 12.56 -29.97 -16.06
N THR A 82 13.34 -30.40 -17.05
CA THR A 82 14.15 -31.62 -16.96
C THR A 82 15.23 -31.52 -15.87
N ALA A 83 15.82 -30.33 -15.71
CA ALA A 83 16.79 -30.06 -14.66
C ALA A 83 16.13 -29.96 -13.29
N PHE A 84 14.91 -29.41 -13.21
CA PHE A 84 14.10 -29.39 -12.00
C PHE A 84 13.77 -30.81 -11.52
N VAL A 85 13.23 -31.67 -12.40
CA VAL A 85 12.88 -33.06 -12.06
C VAL A 85 14.12 -33.84 -11.60
N ALA A 86 15.29 -33.59 -12.21
CA ALA A 86 16.53 -34.23 -11.77
C ALA A 86 16.99 -33.80 -10.36
N LEU A 87 16.62 -32.59 -9.91
CA LEU A 87 16.96 -32.06 -8.59
C LEU A 87 15.94 -32.42 -7.50
N VAL A 88 14.65 -32.39 -7.84
CA VAL A 88 13.53 -32.53 -6.89
C VAL A 88 12.93 -33.94 -6.93
N GLY A 89 13.13 -34.68 -8.02
CA GLY A 89 12.60 -36.03 -8.22
C GLY A 89 11.12 -36.09 -8.62
N LYS A 90 10.46 -34.94 -8.77
CA LYS A 90 9.04 -34.81 -9.14
C LYS A 90 8.86 -33.70 -10.19
N PRO A 91 7.79 -33.74 -10.99
CA PRO A 91 7.41 -32.64 -11.88
C PRO A 91 7.17 -31.35 -11.10
N SER A 92 7.53 -30.22 -11.70
CA SER A 92 7.34 -28.92 -11.05
C SER A 92 5.86 -28.61 -10.78
N ALA A 93 4.94 -29.16 -11.58
CA ALA A 93 3.50 -29.00 -11.41
C ALA A 93 2.95 -29.59 -10.09
N GLU A 94 3.71 -30.47 -9.43
CA GLU A 94 3.33 -31.05 -8.13
C GLU A 94 3.87 -30.26 -6.94
N ILE A 95 4.71 -29.25 -7.19
CA ILE A 95 5.36 -28.46 -6.15
C ILE A 95 4.71 -27.07 -6.10
N SER A 96 4.26 -26.68 -4.91
CA SER A 96 3.77 -25.32 -4.69
C SER A 96 4.91 -24.32 -4.83
N PRO A 97 4.73 -23.22 -5.60
CA PRO A 97 5.73 -22.17 -5.72
C PRO A 97 6.06 -21.57 -4.34
N ALA A 98 7.28 -21.08 -4.18
CA ALA A 98 7.64 -20.34 -2.98
C ALA A 98 6.96 -18.96 -2.94
N GLU A 99 6.44 -18.49 -4.08
CA GLU A 99 5.86 -17.16 -4.26
C GLU A 99 6.89 -16.04 -3.98
N SER A 100 8.18 -16.38 -4.08
CA SER A 100 9.29 -15.45 -3.85
C SER A 100 9.45 -14.45 -4.99
N LEU A 101 8.97 -14.81 -6.19
CA LEU A 101 9.04 -14.01 -7.41
C LEU A 101 7.84 -13.11 -7.68
N ARG A 102 6.73 -13.28 -6.94
CA ARG A 102 5.56 -12.45 -7.18
C ARG A 102 5.93 -10.99 -6.88
N ASP A 103 5.71 -10.13 -7.88
CA ASP A 103 5.57 -8.70 -7.67
C ASP A 103 4.53 -8.50 -6.58
N GLU A 104 5.01 -8.23 -5.37
CA GLU A 104 4.13 -7.73 -4.34
C GLU A 104 3.75 -6.31 -4.72
N GLU A 105 2.65 -6.22 -5.45
CA GLU A 105 1.55 -5.30 -5.21
C GLU A 105 0.89 -5.59 -3.83
N SER A 106 1.61 -6.20 -2.88
CA SER A 106 1.02 -6.67 -1.63
C SER A 106 2.11 -7.02 -0.62
N ASP A 107 2.56 -6.01 0.12
CA ASP A 107 2.85 -6.17 1.55
C ASP A 107 1.54 -6.52 2.33
N GLY A 108 0.51 -7.03 1.64
CA GLY A 108 -0.86 -7.18 2.10
C GLY A 108 -1.00 -8.10 3.29
N PRO A 109 -0.30 -9.24 3.40
CA PRO A 109 -0.33 -10.03 4.64
C PRO A 109 0.22 -9.26 5.85
N ASN A 110 1.20 -8.37 5.66
CA ASN A 110 1.78 -7.54 6.72
C ASN A 110 0.88 -6.34 7.04
N LYS A 111 0.44 -5.61 6.01
CA LYS A 111 -0.51 -4.49 6.09
C LYS A 111 -1.85 -4.91 6.69
N ARG A 112 -2.39 -6.04 6.26
CA ARG A 112 -3.60 -6.65 6.81
C ARG A 112 -3.45 -6.84 8.30
N ARG A 113 -2.42 -7.57 8.75
CA ARG A 113 -2.18 -7.82 10.19
C ARG A 113 -2.00 -6.52 10.98
N ALA A 114 -1.27 -5.56 10.41
CA ALA A 114 -1.08 -4.26 11.04
C ALA A 114 -2.42 -3.51 11.19
N VAL A 115 -3.23 -3.45 10.13
CA VAL A 115 -4.54 -2.78 10.14
C VAL A 115 -5.52 -3.51 11.04
N GLU A 116 -5.56 -4.85 11.06
CA GLU A 116 -6.34 -5.65 12.00
C GLU A 116 -5.99 -5.28 13.45
N ALA A 117 -4.70 -5.24 13.79
CA ALA A 117 -4.23 -4.87 15.12
C ALA A 117 -4.56 -3.41 15.49
N LEU A 118 -4.61 -2.49 14.53
CA LEU A 118 -5.05 -1.11 14.76
C LEU A 118 -6.58 -1.04 14.97
N LEU A 119 -7.36 -1.76 14.17
CA LEU A 119 -8.83 -1.80 14.27
C LEU A 119 -9.32 -2.40 15.59
N GLU A 120 -8.58 -3.35 16.17
CA GLU A 120 -8.86 -3.88 17.52
C GLU A 120 -8.73 -2.82 18.61
N ARG A 121 -7.92 -1.78 18.39
CA ARG A 121 -7.66 -0.71 19.37
C ARG A 121 -8.62 0.46 19.24
N GLY A 122 -9.13 0.72 18.04
CA GLY A 122 -10.08 1.81 17.79
C GLY A 122 -10.33 2.08 16.31
N PRO A 123 -11.09 3.14 15.99
CA PRO A 123 -11.22 3.63 14.62
C PRO A 123 -9.86 3.91 14.00
N VAL A 124 -9.68 3.50 12.75
CA VAL A 124 -8.45 3.65 11.98
C VAL A 124 -8.66 4.63 10.85
N LEU A 125 -7.74 5.58 10.72
CA LEU A 125 -7.59 6.45 9.56
C LEU A 125 -6.62 5.79 8.57
N LEU A 126 -7.12 5.44 7.39
CA LEU A 126 -6.35 4.86 6.30
C LEU A 126 -6.04 5.92 5.26
N HIS A 127 -4.75 6.16 5.02
CA HIS A 127 -4.28 7.03 3.95
C HIS A 127 -4.00 6.18 2.71
N LEU A 128 -4.56 6.58 1.57
CA LEU A 128 -4.45 5.84 0.32
C LEU A 128 -4.36 6.75 -0.93
N ASP A 129 -3.85 6.17 -2.02
CA ASP A 129 -3.93 6.74 -3.36
C ASP A 129 -5.19 6.22 -4.06
N ALA A 130 -6.19 7.08 -4.21
CA ALA A 130 -7.46 6.73 -4.85
C ALA A 130 -7.35 6.56 -6.38
N ARG A 131 -6.22 6.95 -6.98
CA ARG A 131 -5.93 6.79 -8.42
C ARG A 131 -5.54 5.35 -8.77
N HIS A 132 -5.25 4.53 -7.76
CA HIS A 132 -4.86 3.14 -7.97
C HIS A 132 -6.00 2.34 -8.65
N PRO A 133 -5.74 1.59 -9.74
CA PRO A 133 -6.79 1.01 -10.59
C PRO A 133 -7.69 0.00 -9.87
N GLY A 134 -7.20 -0.63 -8.80
CA GLY A 134 -7.99 -1.56 -7.98
C GLY A 134 -8.87 -0.91 -6.91
N VAL A 135 -8.83 0.43 -6.75
CA VAL A 135 -9.64 1.14 -5.75
C VAL A 135 -11.05 1.38 -6.26
N GLU A 136 -12.05 0.96 -5.48
CA GLU A 136 -13.44 1.26 -5.74
C GLU A 136 -13.93 2.33 -4.76
N LEU A 137 -14.18 3.53 -5.29
CA LEU A 137 -14.69 4.71 -4.56
C LEU A 137 -15.68 5.51 -5.44
N PRO A 138 -16.47 6.42 -4.83
CA PRO A 138 -17.24 7.42 -5.58
C PRO A 138 -16.36 8.19 -6.58
N GLU A 139 -16.91 8.49 -7.74
CA GLU A 139 -16.16 9.04 -8.88
C GLU A 139 -15.39 10.33 -8.53
N HIS A 140 -15.98 11.19 -7.71
CA HIS A 140 -15.38 12.47 -7.30
C HIS A 140 -14.13 12.33 -6.42
N LEU A 141 -13.88 11.14 -5.84
CA LEU A 141 -12.71 10.90 -4.98
C LEU A 141 -11.54 10.21 -5.71
N ARG A 142 -11.78 9.62 -6.90
CA ARG A 142 -10.77 8.79 -7.61
C ARG A 142 -9.53 9.54 -8.08
N GLY A 143 -9.57 10.88 -8.13
CA GLY A 143 -8.41 11.70 -8.49
C GLY A 143 -7.44 11.97 -7.34
N ASN A 144 -7.78 11.59 -6.11
CA ASN A 144 -7.07 12.05 -4.91
C ASN A 144 -5.95 11.08 -4.48
N ALA A 145 -4.70 11.55 -4.52
CA ALA A 145 -3.52 10.79 -4.09
C ALA A 145 -3.32 10.72 -2.56
N ARG A 146 -4.08 11.52 -1.80
CA ARG A 146 -3.96 11.77 -0.34
C ARG A 146 -5.25 11.48 0.40
N LEU A 147 -6.08 10.57 -0.12
CA LEU A 147 -7.40 10.33 0.45
C LEU A 147 -7.26 9.63 1.81
N VAL A 148 -8.01 10.11 2.80
CA VAL A 148 -8.12 9.48 4.12
C VAL A 148 -9.51 8.89 4.28
N LEU A 149 -9.59 7.61 4.61
CA LEU A 149 -10.85 6.93 4.90
C LEU A 149 -10.84 6.39 6.32
N ARG A 150 -11.98 6.49 6.99
CA ARG A 150 -12.14 6.04 8.38
C ARG A 150 -12.84 4.69 8.42
N PHE A 151 -12.21 3.71 9.06
CA PHE A 151 -12.74 2.36 9.27
C PHE A 151 -12.76 2.00 10.76
N GLY A 152 -13.66 1.13 11.20
CA GLY A 152 -13.69 0.70 12.59
C GLY A 152 -14.91 -0.16 12.92
N TYR A 153 -14.73 -1.11 13.84
CA TYR A 153 -15.83 -1.97 14.31
C TYR A 153 -16.84 -1.21 15.20
N GLY A 154 -16.39 -0.16 15.90
CA GLY A 154 -17.19 0.62 16.86
C GLY A 154 -17.66 1.98 16.34
N LEU A 155 -17.73 2.18 15.02
CA LEU A 155 -18.20 3.45 14.45
C LEU A 155 -19.70 3.65 14.65
N THR A 156 -20.12 4.91 14.68
CA THR A 156 -21.53 5.31 14.63
C THR A 156 -21.74 6.18 13.39
N PRO A 157 -22.49 5.73 12.36
CA PRO A 157 -23.06 4.39 12.21
C PRO A 157 -21.97 3.33 12.02
N SER A 158 -22.30 2.09 12.34
CA SER A 158 -21.38 0.97 12.16
C SER A 158 -21.27 0.59 10.68
N ILE A 159 -20.08 0.12 10.29
CA ILE A 159 -19.83 -0.48 8.99
C ILE A 159 -20.13 -1.98 9.13
N ALA A 160 -21.39 -2.38 8.93
CA ALA A 160 -21.84 -3.75 9.19
C ALA A 160 -21.19 -4.80 8.27
N ASP A 161 -20.70 -4.38 7.10
CA ASP A 161 -20.07 -5.20 6.07
C ASP A 161 -18.54 -5.03 6.02
N LEU A 162 -17.93 -4.48 7.09
CA LEU A 162 -16.49 -4.32 7.19
C LEU A 162 -15.78 -5.67 7.07
N THR A 163 -14.98 -5.82 6.02
CA THR A 163 -14.20 -7.02 5.73
C THR A 163 -12.74 -6.65 5.55
N VAL A 164 -11.87 -7.41 6.20
CA VAL A 164 -10.41 -7.32 6.09
C VAL A 164 -9.91 -8.68 5.60
N ASP A 165 -9.50 -8.75 4.34
CA ASP A 165 -9.07 -9.99 3.68
C ASP A 165 -7.60 -9.93 3.21
N ASP A 166 -7.10 -11.01 2.60
CA ASP A 166 -5.70 -11.09 2.16
C ASP A 166 -5.33 -10.10 1.04
N SER A 167 -6.32 -9.52 0.37
CA SER A 167 -6.16 -8.65 -0.80
C SER A 167 -6.54 -7.19 -0.56
N ARG A 168 -7.46 -6.92 0.37
CA ARG A 168 -8.05 -5.59 0.59
C ARG A 168 -8.74 -5.45 1.94
N ILE A 169 -9.05 -4.19 2.25
CA ILE A 169 -10.12 -3.82 3.19
C ILE A 169 -11.33 -3.30 2.40
N SER A 170 -12.53 -3.66 2.82
CA SER A 170 -13.77 -3.18 2.20
C SER A 170 -14.87 -2.93 3.22
N GLY A 171 -15.79 -2.04 2.89
CA GLY A 171 -16.98 -1.76 3.68
C GLY A 171 -17.79 -0.61 3.10
N THR A 172 -19.07 -0.53 3.47
CA THR A 172 -19.95 0.55 3.03
C THR A 172 -19.72 1.81 3.87
N LEU A 173 -19.24 2.87 3.23
CA LEU A 173 -19.02 4.19 3.84
C LEU A 173 -20.04 5.19 3.29
N THR A 174 -20.35 6.23 4.05
CA THR A 174 -21.32 7.25 3.66
C THR A 174 -20.61 8.54 3.25
N PHE A 175 -20.93 9.05 2.06
CA PHE A 175 -20.36 10.29 1.51
C PHE A 175 -21.51 11.27 1.25
N GLY A 176 -21.59 12.35 2.02
CA GLY A 176 -22.68 13.34 1.89
C GLY A 176 -24.08 12.71 2.02
N GLY A 177 -24.23 11.74 2.93
CA GLY A 177 -25.48 11.00 3.12
C GLY A 177 -25.72 9.84 2.14
N VAL A 178 -24.83 9.61 1.16
CA VAL A 178 -24.97 8.53 0.18
C VAL A 178 -24.04 7.36 0.52
N PRO A 179 -24.55 6.15 0.81
CA PRO A 179 -23.72 4.98 1.07
C PRO A 179 -23.05 4.46 -0.21
N PHE A 180 -21.80 4.05 -0.10
CA PHE A 180 -21.00 3.47 -1.18
C PHE A 180 -20.10 2.34 -0.65
N LEU A 181 -20.14 1.18 -1.31
CA LEU A 181 -19.26 0.05 -1.00
C LEU A 181 -17.82 0.35 -1.46
N CYS A 182 -16.95 0.65 -0.52
CA CYS A 182 -15.55 0.95 -0.79
C CYS A 182 -14.73 -0.34 -0.83
N LYS A 183 -13.80 -0.47 -1.78
CA LYS A 183 -12.83 -1.57 -1.82
C LYS A 183 -11.42 -1.01 -2.01
N ILE A 184 -10.56 -1.24 -1.03
CA ILE A 184 -9.21 -0.65 -0.98
C ILE A 184 -8.17 -1.79 -0.96
N PRO A 185 -7.50 -2.07 -2.09
CA PRO A 185 -6.38 -3.00 -2.12
C PRO A 185 -5.24 -2.56 -1.20
N TRP A 186 -4.49 -3.51 -0.66
CA TRP A 186 -3.36 -3.19 0.24
C TRP A 186 -2.26 -2.34 -0.43
N ALA A 187 -2.06 -2.48 -1.74
CA ALA A 187 -1.15 -1.62 -2.51
C ALA A 187 -1.59 -0.15 -2.62
N ALA A 188 -2.89 0.13 -2.51
CA ALA A 188 -3.37 1.50 -2.60
C ALA A 188 -3.17 2.29 -1.29
N MET A 189 -3.02 1.60 -0.16
CA MET A 189 -2.86 2.21 1.17
C MET A 189 -1.38 2.43 1.48
N TYR A 190 -1.01 3.62 1.98
CA TYR A 190 0.37 3.93 2.33
C TYR A 190 0.59 4.35 3.79
N ALA A 191 -0.48 4.62 4.55
CA ALA A 191 -0.39 4.78 6.00
C ALA A 191 -1.70 4.39 6.71
N ALA A 192 -1.59 3.99 7.97
CA ALA A 192 -2.71 3.69 8.84
C ALA A 192 -2.40 4.13 10.28
N MET A 193 -3.38 4.69 10.97
CA MET A 193 -3.24 5.10 12.37
C MET A 193 -4.56 4.99 13.11
N VAL A 194 -4.50 4.72 14.42
CA VAL A 194 -5.69 4.85 15.27
C VAL A 194 -6.03 6.33 15.40
N GLU A 195 -7.30 6.66 15.23
CA GLU A 195 -7.81 8.01 15.38
C GLU A 195 -7.52 8.54 16.79
N GLY A 196 -6.89 9.73 16.87
CA GLY A 196 -6.49 10.35 18.13
C GLY A 196 -5.10 9.95 18.65
N GLU A 197 -4.40 9.01 18.01
CA GLU A 197 -3.01 8.71 18.33
C GLU A 197 -2.03 9.54 17.50
N GLU A 198 -0.90 9.91 18.09
CA GLU A 198 0.16 10.66 17.40
C GLU A 198 1.04 9.79 16.48
N ARG A 199 0.93 8.45 16.60
CA ARG A 199 1.78 7.50 15.87
C ARG A 199 0.93 6.60 14.99
N GLY A 200 1.36 6.45 13.75
CA GLY A 200 0.81 5.51 12.78
C GLY A 200 1.88 4.59 12.19
N THR A 201 1.43 3.64 11.39
CA THR A 201 2.27 2.83 10.52
C THR A 201 2.27 3.43 9.13
N VAL A 202 3.45 3.62 8.54
CA VAL A 202 3.61 4.11 7.17
C VAL A 202 4.34 3.04 6.36
N TRP A 203 3.93 2.84 5.12
CA TRP A 203 4.54 1.95 4.13
C TRP A 203 5.13 2.81 2.99
N PRO A 204 6.40 3.25 3.13
CA PRO A 204 7.03 4.21 2.22
C PRO A 204 7.01 3.83 0.74
N GLU A 205 6.97 2.53 0.43
CA GLU A 205 6.89 1.99 -0.92
C GLU A 205 5.66 2.45 -1.69
N ASP A 206 4.53 2.57 -1.00
CA ASP A 206 3.22 2.85 -1.60
C ASP A 206 2.83 4.32 -1.47
N VAL A 207 3.67 5.14 -0.81
CA VAL A 207 3.48 6.60 -0.74
C VAL A 207 3.69 7.18 -2.15
N PRO A 208 2.69 7.84 -2.77
CA PRO A 208 2.85 8.38 -4.11
C PRO A 208 3.96 9.45 -4.16
N GLY A 209 4.69 9.52 -5.28
CA GLY A 209 5.88 10.39 -5.38
C GLY A 209 5.56 11.88 -5.22
N ASP A 210 4.38 12.30 -5.65
CA ASP A 210 3.84 13.66 -5.46
C ASP A 210 3.39 13.94 -4.02
N VAL A 211 3.00 12.91 -3.26
CA VAL A 211 2.66 13.04 -1.84
C VAL A 211 3.89 13.36 -0.99
N LEU A 212 5.07 12.83 -1.34
CA LEU A 212 6.34 13.14 -0.67
C LEU A 212 6.85 14.58 -0.91
N LEU A 213 6.32 15.26 -1.93
CA LEU A 213 6.81 16.57 -2.39
C LEU A 213 6.07 17.78 -1.80
N ALA A 214 4.83 17.62 -1.34
CA ALA A 214 4.02 18.74 -0.87
C ALA A 214 3.90 18.74 0.66
N PRO A 215 3.95 19.92 1.33
CA PRO A 215 3.71 20.02 2.76
C PRO A 215 2.36 19.44 3.16
N ALA A 216 2.25 18.98 4.40
CA ALA A 216 1.09 18.26 4.95
C ALA A 216 -0.18 19.12 5.13
N ASP A 217 -0.24 20.32 4.56
CA ASP A 217 -1.19 21.37 4.95
C ASP A 217 -2.43 21.48 4.05
N GLU A 218 -2.70 20.46 3.23
CA GLU A 218 -3.93 20.37 2.43
C GLU A 218 -4.53 18.97 2.57
N THR A 219 -4.92 18.61 3.79
CA THR A 219 -5.93 17.57 4.01
C THR A 219 -7.30 18.23 3.83
N GLU A 220 -7.88 18.11 2.63
CA GLU A 220 -9.34 18.26 2.51
C GLU A 220 -9.97 17.16 3.37
N ASP A 221 -10.45 17.55 4.56
CA ASP A 221 -11.26 16.74 5.45
C ASP A 221 -12.52 16.29 4.71
N ALA A 222 -12.42 15.19 3.98
CA ALA A 222 -13.54 14.31 3.72
C ALA A 222 -13.61 13.26 4.84
N ALA A 223 -13.57 13.72 6.09
CA ALA A 223 -14.17 12.96 7.18
C ALA A 223 -15.65 12.84 6.81
N GLY A 224 -16.07 11.66 6.35
CA GLY A 224 -17.49 11.35 6.17
C GLY A 224 -18.16 11.44 7.54
N GLU A 225 -18.61 12.64 7.89
CA GLU A 225 -19.34 12.90 9.12
C GLU A 225 -20.68 12.18 9.04
N ALA A 226 -20.83 11.28 9.99
CA ALA A 226 -22.04 10.56 10.29
C ALA A 226 -23.04 11.46 11.01
N GLU A 227 -23.68 12.40 10.31
CA GLU A 227 -24.78 13.17 10.88
C GLU A 227 -26.12 12.44 10.69
N GLY A 228 -26.64 11.88 11.79
CA GLY A 228 -28.03 11.48 11.92
C GLY A 228 -28.84 12.62 12.55
N GLU A 229 -29.67 13.29 11.75
CA GLU A 229 -30.62 14.32 12.19
C GLU A 229 -31.68 13.76 13.15
N GLY A 230 -31.75 14.36 14.35
CA GLY A 230 -32.92 14.35 15.23
C GLY A 230 -33.32 15.80 15.52
N GLY A 231 -34.38 16.27 14.88
CA GLY A 231 -34.77 17.68 14.89
C GLY A 231 -35.34 18.22 16.21
N GLY A 232 -35.08 19.51 16.45
CA GLY A 232 -35.76 20.38 17.42
C GLY A 232 -35.18 21.81 17.37
N PRO A 233 -35.97 22.87 17.08
CA PRO A 233 -35.44 24.18 16.72
C PRO A 233 -35.29 25.14 17.91
N GLN A 234 -34.21 25.93 17.96
CA GLN A 234 -34.26 27.34 18.39
C GLN A 234 -32.96 28.16 18.20
N GLN A 235 -33.13 29.25 17.43
CA GLN A 235 -32.58 30.62 17.56
C GLN A 235 -31.13 30.95 17.13
N GLU A 236 -31.07 31.79 16.09
CA GLU A 236 -29.95 32.60 15.60
C GLU A 236 -29.47 33.66 16.62
N GLN A 237 -28.15 33.82 16.77
CA GLN A 237 -27.48 35.11 16.98
C GLN A 237 -26.08 35.13 16.30
N PRO A 238 -25.64 36.22 15.62
CA PRO A 238 -24.41 36.21 14.82
C PRO A 238 -23.18 36.90 15.46
N ARG A 239 -21.99 36.28 15.25
CA ARG A 239 -20.62 36.83 14.97
C ARG A 239 -19.89 37.64 16.10
N PRO A 240 -18.52 37.59 16.22
CA PRO A 240 -17.57 37.95 15.14
C PRO A 240 -16.22 37.19 15.03
N LYS A 241 -15.55 37.42 13.89
CA LYS A 241 -14.21 36.95 13.48
C LYS A 241 -13.07 37.61 14.26
N ARG A 242 -12.06 36.83 14.67
CA ARG A 242 -10.67 37.21 15.00
C ARG A 242 -9.80 35.98 14.69
N GLY A 243 -8.64 36.00 14.05
CA GLY A 243 -7.65 37.03 13.75
C GLY A 243 -6.29 36.31 13.85
N SER A 244 -5.65 36.08 12.71
CA SER A 244 -4.36 35.38 12.58
C SER A 244 -3.25 36.08 13.37
N HIS A 245 -2.56 35.36 14.25
CA HIS A 245 -1.30 35.79 14.86
C HIS A 245 -0.44 34.58 15.25
N LEU A 246 0.50 34.19 14.38
CA LEU A 246 1.73 33.51 14.81
C LEU A 246 2.91 34.32 14.27
N LYS A 247 3.78 34.75 15.20
CA LYS A 247 5.00 35.49 14.93
C LYS A 247 6.17 34.51 14.83
N LEU A 248 6.99 34.66 13.80
CA LEU A 248 8.33 34.10 13.70
C LEU A 248 9.22 34.76 14.77
N VAL A 249 10.08 33.97 15.42
CA VAL A 249 11.22 34.48 16.19
C VAL A 249 12.48 33.97 15.48
N ASP A 250 13.41 34.90 15.25
CA ASP A 250 14.72 34.68 14.58
C ASP A 250 15.61 33.65 15.29
#